data_AF-A0A401U7S9-F1
#
_entry.id   AF-A0A401U7S9-F1
#
_cell.length_a   1.000
_cell.length_b   1.000
_cell.length_c   1.000
_cell.angle_alpha   90.00
_cell.angle_beta   90.00
_cell.angle_gamma   90.00
#
_symmetry.space_group_name_H-M   'P 1'
#
loop_
_entity.id
_entity.type
_entity.pdbx_description
1 polymer ?
#
loop_
_entity_poly.entity_id
_entity_poly.type
_entity_poly.pdbx_seq_one_letter_code
_entity_poly.pdbx_strand_id
1 'polypeptide(L)'
;MTKKIYQILILASMLTLAGCADNELDVTPNDSNFPFQLIVDTDEGGDLADAEDYGLEIKFADYLGELPSETITLYYDIEGEDSFENAVTIDKVVYEVEIDDCVYERELDFDPIAKTITVVSDEDLGSLPEAFEVVFLLPGADDTEGTFEFTITDLQSTNKNIIVGESSVFEYEVLDIDIAGQWIWELSSEDDLESFKEVFSVISPDLADLAFEDILEDDGVRIIRVQFEYGEMKFEIELAKEEIVCEEGESEIENKQLEIEAEYDAEDGELILEGSHIILNEGDGEIEDELDFMVIAVYEINEEDQSITFTFQKIIDEDNYEEGDELFSATSVFTFVKD
;
A
#
# COMPACT_ATOMS: atom_id res chain seq x y z
N MET A 1 -22.97 70.63 -22.64
CA MET A 1 -23.77 69.44 -23.02
C MET A 1 -23.01 68.13 -22.86
N THR A 2 -21.82 68.12 -22.26
CA THR A 2 -20.89 66.98 -22.22
C THR A 2 -20.89 66.21 -20.89
N LYS A 3 -21.44 66.77 -19.80
CA LYS A 3 -21.51 66.08 -18.49
C LYS A 3 -22.59 65.01 -18.37
N LYS A 4 -23.68 65.09 -19.16
CA LYS A 4 -24.78 64.10 -19.12
C LYS A 4 -24.47 62.81 -19.91
N ILE A 5 -23.51 62.86 -20.83
CA ILE A 5 -23.13 61.70 -21.65
C ILE A 5 -22.26 60.72 -20.83
N TYR A 6 -21.37 61.25 -19.97
CA TYR A 6 -20.53 60.42 -19.11
C TYR A 6 -21.29 59.67 -18.01
N GLN A 7 -22.38 60.24 -17.47
CA GLN A 7 -23.19 59.57 -16.46
C GLN A 7 -24.06 58.44 -17.02
N ILE A 8 -24.46 58.51 -18.30
CA ILE A 8 -25.21 57.45 -18.97
C ILE A 8 -24.28 56.29 -19.37
N LEU A 9 -23.03 56.58 -19.74
CA LEU A 9 -22.03 55.57 -20.08
C LEU A 9 -21.56 54.75 -18.86
N ILE A 10 -21.47 55.34 -17.67
CA ILE A 10 -21.09 54.62 -16.44
C ILE A 10 -22.24 53.75 -15.91
N LEU A 11 -23.50 54.16 -16.11
CA LEU A 11 -24.65 53.34 -15.71
C LEU A 11 -24.86 52.14 -16.64
N ALA A 12 -24.52 52.28 -17.93
CA ALA A 12 -24.58 51.20 -18.91
C ALA A 12 -23.47 50.14 -18.69
N SER A 13 -22.28 50.54 -18.23
CA SER A 13 -21.18 49.60 -17.94
C SER A 13 -21.35 48.82 -16.63
N MET A 14 -22.12 49.33 -15.66
CA MET A 14 -22.45 48.57 -14.44
C MET A 14 -23.60 47.57 -14.65
N LEU A 15 -24.47 47.77 -15.65
CA LEU A 15 -25.53 46.82 -16.00
C LEU A 15 -25.03 45.62 -16.82
N THR A 16 -23.84 45.70 -17.44
CA THR A 16 -23.20 44.57 -18.14
C THR A 16 -22.29 43.72 -17.26
N LEU A 17 -22.05 44.12 -16.01
CA LEU A 17 -21.31 43.34 -15.00
C LEU A 17 -22.24 42.58 -14.04
N ALA A 18 -23.56 42.69 -14.24
CA ALA A 18 -24.57 41.81 -13.67
C ALA A 18 -25.03 40.76 -14.70
N GLY A 19 -24.16 40.41 -15.65
CA GLY A 19 -24.24 39.10 -16.27
C GLY A 19 -23.86 38.12 -15.17
N CYS A 20 -24.84 37.37 -14.68
CA CYS A 20 -24.62 36.27 -13.74
C CYS A 20 -23.39 35.49 -14.23
N ALA A 21 -22.32 35.48 -13.42
CA ALA A 21 -21.50 34.29 -13.41
C ALA A 21 -22.49 33.18 -13.03
N ASP A 22 -22.72 32.27 -13.97
CA ASP A 22 -23.45 31.05 -13.69
C ASP A 22 -22.58 30.30 -12.68
N ASN A 23 -22.84 30.52 -11.40
CA ASN A 23 -22.13 29.86 -10.31
C ASN A 23 -22.70 28.45 -10.09
N GLU A 24 -23.68 28.04 -10.88
CA GLU A 24 -23.97 26.63 -11.11
C GLU A 24 -22.98 26.14 -12.19
N LEU A 25 -21.76 25.80 -11.76
CA LEU A 25 -20.98 24.80 -12.48
C LEU A 25 -21.68 23.44 -12.29
N ASP A 26 -22.90 23.31 -12.82
CA ASP A 26 -23.53 22.04 -13.10
C ASP A 26 -22.92 21.52 -14.42
N VAL A 27 -21.60 21.43 -14.45
CA VAL A 27 -20.91 20.60 -15.44
C VAL A 27 -20.98 19.21 -14.85
N THR A 28 -22.07 18.50 -15.13
CA THR A 28 -22.06 17.05 -14.95
C THR A 28 -20.90 16.55 -15.80
N PRO A 29 -19.85 15.95 -15.21
CA PRO A 29 -18.78 15.35 -15.99
C PRO A 29 -19.43 14.43 -17.03
N ASN A 30 -18.91 14.45 -18.25
CA ASN A 30 -19.41 13.49 -19.23
C ASN A 30 -18.73 12.15 -18.93
N ASP A 31 -19.32 11.38 -18.02
CA ASP A 31 -18.80 10.08 -17.57
C ASP A 31 -18.50 9.14 -18.75
N SER A 32 -19.23 9.27 -19.85
CA SER A 32 -19.00 8.51 -21.10
C SER A 32 -17.66 8.78 -21.82
N ASN A 33 -16.85 9.73 -21.34
CA ASN A 33 -15.52 10.03 -21.88
C ASN A 33 -14.36 9.51 -21.01
N PHE A 34 -14.64 9.00 -19.81
CA PHE A 34 -13.62 8.39 -18.96
C PHE A 34 -13.66 6.87 -19.20
N PRO A 35 -12.62 6.28 -19.82
CA PRO A 35 -12.57 4.84 -19.99
C PRO A 35 -12.35 4.18 -18.63
N PHE A 36 -12.92 2.99 -18.44
CA PHE A 36 -12.57 2.10 -17.36
C PHE A 36 -11.15 1.61 -17.60
N GLN A 37 -10.24 1.89 -16.66
CA GLN A 37 -8.83 1.55 -16.80
C GLN A 37 -8.55 0.34 -15.93
N LEU A 38 -8.14 -0.76 -16.54
CA LEU A 38 -7.65 -1.90 -15.82
C LEU A 38 -6.16 -1.70 -15.55
N ILE A 39 -5.77 -1.69 -14.29
CA ILE A 39 -4.40 -1.54 -13.82
C ILE A 39 -3.98 -2.74 -13.01
N VAL A 40 -2.67 -3.02 -13.01
CA VAL A 40 -2.02 -3.90 -12.05
C VAL A 40 -1.63 -3.08 -10.84
N ASP A 41 -1.62 -3.68 -9.65
CA ASP A 41 -0.95 -3.04 -8.53
C ASP A 41 0.55 -2.86 -8.83
N THR A 42 1.04 -1.63 -8.74
CA THR A 42 2.41 -1.27 -9.14
C THR A 42 3.38 -1.21 -7.99
N ASP A 43 2.88 -1.39 -6.77
CA ASP A 43 3.74 -1.57 -5.62
C ASP A 43 4.47 -2.90 -5.85
N GLU A 44 5.77 -2.81 -6.12
CA GLU A 44 6.62 -3.92 -6.51
C GLU A 44 6.55 -5.02 -5.44
N GLY A 45 6.50 -6.28 -5.86
CA GLY A 45 6.25 -7.40 -4.96
C GLY A 45 7.51 -8.21 -4.67
N GLY A 46 7.54 -8.90 -3.53
CA GLY A 46 8.64 -9.79 -3.23
C GLY A 46 8.39 -10.60 -1.98
N ASP A 47 9.05 -11.74 -1.92
CA ASP A 47 8.98 -12.67 -0.79
C ASP A 47 10.33 -13.39 -0.63
N LEU A 48 10.47 -14.14 0.45
CA LEU A 48 11.60 -15.00 0.73
C LEU A 48 11.72 -16.13 -0.31
N ALA A 49 12.92 -16.68 -0.42
CA ALA A 49 13.26 -17.71 -1.41
C ALA A 49 12.39 -18.99 -1.30
N ASP A 50 11.82 -19.27 -0.14
CA ASP A 50 10.98 -20.43 0.13
C ASP A 50 9.49 -20.24 -0.16
N ALA A 51 9.07 -19.04 -0.58
CA ALA A 51 7.70 -18.76 -1.00
C ALA A 51 7.25 -19.72 -2.12
N GLU A 52 6.09 -20.37 -1.92
CA GLU A 52 5.52 -21.32 -2.87
C GLU A 52 4.53 -20.66 -3.85
N ASP A 53 3.89 -19.57 -3.44
CA ASP A 53 2.95 -18.79 -4.23
C ASP A 53 3.05 -17.28 -3.95
N TYR A 54 2.43 -16.48 -4.83
CA TYR A 54 2.31 -15.02 -4.65
C TYR A 54 1.06 -14.50 -5.36
N GLY A 55 0.33 -13.59 -4.72
CA GLY A 55 -0.91 -13.01 -5.22
C GLY A 55 -0.71 -11.61 -5.80
N LEU A 56 -1.19 -11.38 -7.03
CA LEU A 56 -1.13 -10.07 -7.68
C LEU A 56 -2.52 -9.52 -7.96
N GLU A 57 -2.86 -8.38 -7.36
CA GLU A 57 -4.13 -7.69 -7.62
C GLU A 57 -4.11 -6.95 -8.97
N ILE A 58 -5.22 -7.10 -9.71
CA ILE A 58 -5.55 -6.31 -10.90
C ILE A 58 -6.92 -5.68 -10.68
N LYS A 59 -7.01 -4.35 -10.75
CA LYS A 59 -8.23 -3.58 -10.42
C LYS A 59 -8.61 -2.56 -11.48
N PHE A 60 -9.89 -2.15 -11.48
CA PHE A 60 -10.34 -1.01 -12.25
C PHE A 60 -10.09 0.30 -11.50
N ALA A 61 -9.20 1.16 -12.01
CA ALA A 61 -8.89 2.45 -11.40
C ALA A 61 -9.86 3.57 -11.81
N ASP A 62 -10.14 4.46 -10.85
CA ASP A 62 -10.71 5.80 -11.04
C ASP A 62 -11.92 5.87 -11.99
N TYR A 63 -12.85 4.91 -11.89
CA TYR A 63 -14.05 4.89 -12.72
C TYR A 63 -15.24 5.58 -12.04
N LEU A 64 -16.17 6.04 -12.88
CA LEU A 64 -17.44 6.64 -12.45
C LEU A 64 -18.60 5.74 -12.89
N GLY A 65 -19.50 5.43 -11.95
CA GLY A 65 -20.70 4.63 -12.20
C GLY A 65 -20.47 3.14 -12.00
N GLU A 66 -21.35 2.32 -12.58
CA GLU A 66 -21.28 0.86 -12.50
C GLU A 66 -20.35 0.30 -13.59
N LEU A 67 -19.56 -0.73 -13.23
CA LEU A 67 -18.74 -1.44 -14.19
C LEU A 67 -19.61 -2.10 -15.28
N PRO A 68 -19.06 -2.26 -16.50
CA PRO A 68 -19.78 -2.94 -17.57
C PRO A 68 -20.03 -4.41 -17.24
N SER A 69 -21.00 -5.04 -17.90
CA SER A 69 -21.29 -6.48 -17.78
C SER A 69 -20.74 -7.30 -18.94
N GLU A 70 -20.11 -6.65 -19.93
CA GLU A 70 -19.54 -7.35 -21.06
C GLU A 70 -18.26 -8.08 -20.65
N THR A 71 -18.17 -9.38 -20.99
CA THR A 71 -16.95 -10.17 -20.83
C THR A 71 -15.76 -9.50 -21.50
N ILE A 72 -14.64 -9.49 -20.79
CA ILE A 72 -13.33 -9.06 -21.29
C ILE A 72 -12.36 -10.23 -21.30
N THR A 73 -11.42 -10.18 -22.23
CA THR A 73 -10.29 -11.11 -22.28
C THR A 73 -9.01 -10.31 -22.21
N LEU A 74 -8.28 -10.49 -21.11
CA LEU A 74 -6.97 -9.94 -20.87
C LEU A 74 -5.92 -10.87 -21.47
N TYR A 75 -4.93 -10.30 -22.14
CA TYR A 75 -3.75 -11.00 -22.61
C TYR A 75 -2.57 -10.60 -21.75
N TYR A 76 -1.75 -11.57 -21.36
CA TYR A 76 -0.61 -11.34 -20.48
C TYR A 76 0.67 -11.97 -21.04
N ASP A 77 1.80 -11.52 -20.52
CA ASP A 77 3.09 -12.19 -20.61
C ASP A 77 3.69 -12.31 -19.21
N ILE A 78 4.50 -13.35 -19.02
CA ILE A 78 5.31 -13.59 -17.81
C ILE A 78 6.73 -13.84 -18.32
N GLU A 79 7.66 -13.03 -17.86
CA GLU A 79 9.10 -13.17 -18.16
C GLU A 79 9.84 -13.32 -16.84
N GLY A 80 10.67 -14.36 -16.70
CA GLY A 80 11.40 -14.63 -15.46
C GLY A 80 12.89 -14.71 -15.71
N GLU A 81 13.68 -14.32 -14.72
CA GLU A 81 15.14 -14.41 -14.70
C GLU A 81 15.61 -15.47 -13.68
N ASP A 82 16.83 -15.99 -13.86
CA ASP A 82 17.44 -17.00 -13.00
C ASP A 82 16.54 -18.19 -12.66
N SER A 83 16.18 -18.40 -11.38
CA SER A 83 15.36 -19.55 -10.95
C SER A 83 13.93 -19.47 -11.47
N PHE A 84 13.47 -18.28 -11.88
CA PHE A 84 12.13 -18.01 -12.37
C PHE A 84 12.01 -18.22 -13.89
N GLU A 85 13.12 -18.45 -14.60
CA GLU A 85 13.13 -18.64 -16.06
C GLU A 85 12.23 -19.83 -16.49
N ASN A 86 11.03 -19.52 -16.98
CA ASN A 86 9.96 -20.48 -17.33
C ASN A 86 9.45 -21.34 -16.15
N ALA A 87 9.70 -20.95 -14.90
CA ALA A 87 9.24 -21.67 -13.72
C ALA A 87 7.90 -21.15 -13.19
N VAL A 88 7.65 -19.84 -13.34
CA VAL A 88 6.43 -19.18 -12.86
C VAL A 88 5.23 -19.59 -13.71
N THR A 89 4.15 -19.98 -13.04
CA THR A 89 2.87 -20.30 -13.69
C THR A 89 1.70 -19.80 -12.85
N ILE A 90 0.61 -19.36 -13.47
CA ILE A 90 -0.62 -19.04 -12.73
C ILE A 90 -1.27 -20.33 -12.20
N ASP A 91 -1.55 -20.39 -10.90
CA ASP A 91 -2.33 -21.46 -10.26
C ASP A 91 -3.83 -21.23 -10.45
N LYS A 92 -4.30 -20.08 -9.96
CA LYS A 92 -5.69 -19.64 -9.97
C LYS A 92 -5.80 -18.15 -10.23
N VAL A 93 -6.97 -17.72 -10.67
CA VAL A 93 -7.35 -16.31 -10.74
C VAL A 93 -8.66 -16.18 -9.99
N VAL A 94 -8.71 -15.34 -8.97
CA VAL A 94 -9.84 -15.22 -8.06
C VAL A 94 -10.32 -13.79 -7.95
N TYR A 95 -11.57 -13.59 -7.57
CA TYR A 95 -12.12 -12.28 -7.25
C TYR A 95 -13.14 -12.40 -6.13
N GLU A 96 -13.35 -11.29 -5.45
CA GLU A 96 -14.26 -11.21 -4.32
C GLU A 96 -15.58 -10.52 -4.72
N VAL A 97 -16.67 -10.98 -4.12
CA VAL A 97 -18.01 -10.41 -4.31
C VAL A 97 -18.69 -10.20 -2.97
N GLU A 98 -19.12 -8.98 -2.69
CA GLU A 98 -19.90 -8.66 -1.49
C GLU A 98 -21.42 -8.81 -1.74
N ILE A 99 -22.09 -9.66 -0.95
CA ILE A 99 -23.54 -9.89 -0.99
C ILE A 99 -24.08 -9.89 0.44
N ASP A 100 -25.00 -8.99 0.76
CA ASP A 100 -25.62 -8.91 2.09
C ASP A 100 -24.57 -8.78 3.24
N ASP A 101 -23.61 -7.86 3.07
CA ASP A 101 -22.49 -7.61 3.99
C ASP A 101 -21.57 -8.84 4.18
N CYS A 102 -21.48 -9.71 3.16
CA CYS A 102 -20.68 -10.95 3.15
C CYS A 102 -19.80 -11.03 1.89
N VAL A 103 -18.50 -11.26 2.04
CA VAL A 103 -17.56 -11.44 0.91
C VAL A 103 -17.49 -12.91 0.48
N TYR A 104 -17.43 -13.16 -0.83
CA TYR A 104 -17.34 -14.50 -1.42
C TYR A 104 -16.23 -14.56 -2.48
N GLU A 105 -15.30 -15.51 -2.35
CA GLU A 105 -14.29 -15.80 -3.38
C GLU A 105 -14.92 -16.58 -4.57
N ARG A 106 -14.58 -16.16 -5.79
CA ARG A 106 -14.97 -16.81 -7.04
C ARG A 106 -13.77 -16.91 -7.97
N GLU A 107 -13.75 -17.97 -8.78
CA GLU A 107 -12.66 -18.19 -9.74
C GLU A 107 -13.01 -17.67 -11.15
N LEU A 108 -12.01 -17.11 -11.83
CA LEU A 108 -12.06 -16.75 -13.24
C LEU A 108 -11.34 -17.80 -14.11
N ASP A 109 -11.82 -17.96 -15.34
CA ASP A 109 -11.18 -18.84 -16.31
C ASP A 109 -9.90 -18.20 -16.87
N PHE A 110 -8.82 -18.97 -16.93
CA PHE A 110 -7.59 -18.59 -17.65
C PHE A 110 -7.07 -19.71 -18.57
N ASP A 111 -6.34 -19.34 -19.62
CA ASP A 111 -5.68 -20.27 -20.55
C ASP A 111 -4.17 -19.96 -20.58
N PRO A 112 -3.32 -20.80 -19.96
CA PRO A 112 -1.88 -20.58 -19.91
C PRO A 112 -1.18 -20.77 -21.26
N ILE A 113 -1.81 -21.45 -22.23
CA ILE A 113 -1.25 -21.64 -23.57
C ILE A 113 -1.54 -20.40 -24.43
N ALA A 114 -2.76 -19.88 -24.34
CA ALA A 114 -3.14 -18.65 -25.02
C ALA A 114 -2.65 -17.38 -24.32
N LYS A 115 -2.20 -17.52 -23.07
CA LYS A 115 -1.85 -16.44 -22.13
C LYS A 115 -2.98 -15.44 -21.97
N THR A 116 -4.15 -15.96 -21.60
CA THR A 116 -5.35 -15.13 -21.44
C THR A 116 -6.07 -15.37 -20.13
N ILE A 117 -6.64 -14.32 -19.55
CA ILE A 117 -7.60 -14.37 -18.44
C ILE A 117 -8.95 -13.85 -18.95
N THR A 118 -10.02 -14.58 -18.67
CA THR A 118 -11.38 -14.20 -19.08
C THR A 118 -12.16 -13.70 -17.88
N VAL A 119 -12.40 -12.38 -17.84
CA VAL A 119 -13.20 -11.76 -16.78
C VAL A 119 -14.63 -11.63 -17.26
N VAL A 120 -15.56 -12.23 -16.51
CA VAL A 120 -16.98 -12.26 -16.83
C VAL A 120 -17.77 -11.45 -15.82
N SER A 121 -18.96 -10.98 -16.23
CA SER A 121 -19.87 -10.36 -15.27
C SER A 121 -20.29 -11.39 -14.24
N ASP A 122 -20.23 -10.97 -13.00
CA ASP A 122 -20.75 -11.73 -11.88
C ASP A 122 -22.29 -11.70 -11.88
N GLU A 123 -22.95 -12.81 -11.55
CA GLU A 123 -24.42 -12.89 -11.55
C GLU A 123 -25.05 -12.03 -10.45
N ASP A 124 -24.35 -11.84 -9.32
CA ASP A 124 -24.84 -11.11 -8.16
C ASP A 124 -24.49 -9.62 -8.23
N LEU A 125 -23.31 -9.28 -8.79
CA LEU A 125 -22.96 -7.87 -9.07
C LEU A 125 -23.71 -7.32 -10.30
N GLY A 126 -24.04 -8.18 -11.27
CA GLY A 126 -24.58 -7.77 -12.57
C GLY A 126 -23.60 -6.95 -13.43
N SER A 127 -22.34 -6.91 -13.04
CA SER A 127 -21.21 -6.22 -13.68
C SER A 127 -19.94 -7.08 -13.55
N LEU A 128 -18.85 -6.67 -14.22
CA LEU A 128 -17.51 -7.20 -13.96
C LEU A 128 -17.11 -6.95 -12.50
N PRO A 129 -16.28 -7.81 -11.90
CA PRO A 129 -15.71 -7.53 -10.58
C PRO A 129 -14.80 -6.30 -10.61
N GLU A 130 -14.72 -5.60 -9.48
CA GLU A 130 -13.94 -4.36 -9.35
C GLU A 130 -12.43 -4.62 -9.34
N ALA A 131 -12.04 -5.72 -8.71
CA ALA A 131 -10.68 -6.25 -8.67
C ALA A 131 -10.69 -7.78 -8.78
N PHE A 132 -9.55 -8.35 -9.16
CA PHE A 132 -9.29 -9.78 -9.14
C PHE A 132 -7.80 -10.03 -8.92
N GLU A 133 -7.48 -11.14 -8.29
CA GLU A 133 -6.13 -11.55 -7.95
C GLU A 133 -5.65 -12.68 -8.87
N VAL A 134 -4.42 -12.57 -9.36
CA VAL A 134 -3.71 -13.62 -10.09
C VAL A 134 -2.72 -14.28 -9.15
N VAL A 135 -2.94 -15.55 -8.80
CA VAL A 135 -2.05 -16.31 -7.92
C VAL A 135 -1.04 -17.07 -8.75
N PHE A 136 0.25 -16.78 -8.54
CA PHE A 136 1.37 -17.46 -9.20
C PHE A 136 1.89 -18.59 -8.33
N LEU A 137 2.26 -19.71 -8.95
CA LEU A 137 3.15 -20.72 -8.35
C LEU A 137 4.59 -20.31 -8.61
N LEU A 138 5.36 -20.25 -7.54
CA LEU A 138 6.77 -19.91 -7.54
C LEU A 138 7.63 -21.18 -7.47
N PRO A 139 8.91 -21.12 -7.93
CA PRO A 139 9.81 -22.27 -7.86
C PRO A 139 10.14 -22.73 -6.43
N GLY A 140 10.02 -21.85 -5.41
CA GLY A 140 10.03 -22.11 -3.96
C GLY A 140 11.09 -23.09 -3.44
N ALA A 141 12.23 -22.57 -2.96
CA ALA A 141 13.29 -23.34 -2.28
C ALA A 141 14.33 -22.42 -1.62
N ASP A 142 15.01 -22.88 -0.56
CA ASP A 142 16.04 -22.14 0.21
C ASP A 142 17.14 -21.45 -0.61
N ASP A 143 17.45 -21.94 -1.83
CA ASP A 143 18.50 -21.39 -2.72
C ASP A 143 17.90 -20.67 -3.96
N THR A 144 16.60 -20.31 -3.92
CA THR A 144 15.93 -19.64 -5.04
C THR A 144 16.38 -18.18 -5.10
N GLU A 145 16.85 -17.76 -6.25
CA GLU A 145 17.19 -16.37 -6.57
C GLU A 145 16.54 -15.99 -7.91
N GLY A 146 16.22 -14.71 -8.09
CA GLY A 146 15.78 -14.15 -9.35
C GLY A 146 14.52 -13.29 -9.22
N THR A 147 14.01 -12.89 -10.38
CA THR A 147 12.85 -12.01 -10.51
C THR A 147 11.87 -12.55 -11.56
N PHE A 148 10.62 -12.10 -11.51
CA PHE A 148 9.74 -12.22 -12.67
C PHE A 148 8.92 -10.95 -12.90
N GLU A 149 8.59 -10.70 -14.15
CA GLU A 149 7.74 -9.61 -14.60
C GLU A 149 6.41 -10.19 -15.11
N PHE A 150 5.29 -9.67 -14.63
CA PHE A 150 3.96 -9.90 -15.21
C PHE A 150 3.53 -8.64 -15.97
N THR A 151 3.18 -8.79 -17.24
CA THR A 151 2.75 -7.67 -18.09
C THR A 151 1.40 -7.93 -18.74
N ILE A 152 0.45 -7.00 -18.58
CA ILE A 152 -0.78 -6.95 -19.38
C ILE A 152 -0.44 -6.42 -20.78
N THR A 153 -0.58 -7.26 -21.81
CA THR A 153 -0.14 -6.92 -23.18
C THR A 153 -1.25 -6.44 -24.10
N ASP A 154 -2.48 -6.88 -23.89
CA ASP A 154 -3.65 -6.46 -24.68
C ASP A 154 -4.96 -6.72 -23.90
N LEU A 155 -6.01 -6.02 -24.31
CA LEU A 155 -7.36 -6.20 -23.77
C LEU A 155 -8.37 -6.28 -24.91
N GLN A 156 -9.12 -7.39 -24.94
CA GLN A 156 -10.24 -7.55 -25.85
C GLN A 156 -11.56 -7.40 -25.13
N SER A 157 -12.32 -6.39 -25.51
CA SER A 157 -13.69 -6.18 -25.07
C SER A 157 -14.61 -5.81 -26.23
N THR A 158 -15.88 -6.22 -26.13
CA THR A 158 -16.92 -5.69 -27.02
C THR A 158 -17.33 -4.27 -26.64
N ASN A 159 -17.08 -3.88 -25.38
CA ASN A 159 -17.20 -2.53 -24.88
C ASN A 159 -15.89 -1.76 -25.14
N LYS A 160 -15.96 -0.73 -25.98
CA LYS A 160 -14.76 0.05 -26.37
C LYS A 160 -14.32 1.07 -25.32
N ASN A 161 -15.02 1.14 -24.19
CA ASN A 161 -14.71 2.07 -23.11
C ASN A 161 -13.85 1.43 -22.01
N ILE A 162 -13.35 0.21 -22.21
CA ILE A 162 -12.42 -0.45 -21.29
C ILE A 162 -11.05 -0.48 -21.95
N ILE A 163 -10.02 -0.03 -21.23
CA ILE A 163 -8.63 0.01 -21.70
C ILE A 163 -7.69 -0.55 -20.63
N VAL A 164 -6.48 -0.93 -21.04
CA VAL A 164 -5.36 -1.13 -20.11
C VAL A 164 -4.86 0.25 -19.68
N GLY A 165 -4.68 0.46 -18.38
CA GLY A 165 -4.14 1.69 -17.81
C GLY A 165 -2.62 1.79 -18.00
N GLU A 166 -2.01 2.83 -17.42
CA GLU A 166 -0.55 3.05 -17.51
C GLU A 166 0.25 2.06 -16.66
N SER A 167 -0.31 1.66 -15.51
CA SER A 167 0.19 0.62 -14.61
C SER A 167 -0.19 -0.77 -15.15
N SER A 168 0.62 -1.32 -16.05
CA SER A 168 0.35 -2.60 -16.73
C SER A 168 1.44 -3.66 -16.52
N VAL A 169 2.44 -3.35 -15.70
CA VAL A 169 3.63 -4.16 -15.45
C VAL A 169 3.77 -4.28 -13.94
N PHE A 170 4.04 -5.50 -13.48
CA PHE A 170 4.37 -5.82 -12.10
C PHE A 170 5.69 -6.58 -12.09
N GLU A 171 6.56 -6.24 -11.16
CA GLU A 171 7.85 -6.88 -10.94
C GLU A 171 7.85 -7.58 -9.58
N TYR A 172 8.33 -8.82 -9.57
CA TYR A 172 8.56 -9.62 -8.38
C TYR A 172 10.05 -9.89 -8.21
N GLU A 173 10.57 -9.79 -6.99
CA GLU A 173 11.94 -10.15 -6.63
C GLU A 173 11.99 -11.08 -5.41
N VAL A 174 12.94 -12.02 -5.41
CA VAL A 174 13.31 -12.73 -4.18
C VAL A 174 14.12 -11.81 -3.29
N LEU A 175 13.61 -11.53 -2.10
CA LEU A 175 14.23 -10.62 -1.14
C LEU A 175 15.57 -11.17 -0.62
N ASP A 176 16.49 -10.26 -0.31
CA ASP A 176 17.75 -10.62 0.34
C ASP A 176 17.49 -11.29 1.70
N ILE A 177 17.91 -12.54 1.79
CA ILE A 177 17.76 -13.46 2.92
C ILE A 177 18.26 -12.87 4.25
N ASP A 178 19.22 -11.95 4.24
CA ASP A 178 19.91 -11.54 5.45
C ASP A 178 18.96 -10.85 6.46
N ILE A 179 18.05 -9.98 6.01
CA ILE A 179 17.12 -9.26 6.90
C ILE A 179 15.64 -9.50 6.63
N ALA A 180 15.29 -10.01 5.45
CA ALA A 180 13.90 -10.13 5.01
C ALA A 180 13.03 -11.00 5.95
N GLY A 181 11.72 -10.71 5.95
CA GLY A 181 10.72 -11.41 6.77
C GLY A 181 10.46 -10.79 8.14
N GLN A 182 9.78 -11.54 9.00
CA GLN A 182 9.26 -11.07 10.29
C GLN A 182 10.18 -11.38 11.47
N TRP A 183 10.33 -10.40 12.36
CA TRP A 183 11.08 -10.51 13.61
C TRP A 183 10.29 -9.90 14.77
N ILE A 184 10.38 -10.50 15.95
CA ILE A 184 9.66 -10.08 17.16
C ILE A 184 10.63 -9.55 18.22
N TRP A 185 10.25 -8.43 18.85
CA TRP A 185 10.89 -7.96 20.08
C TRP A 185 9.93 -8.07 21.26
N GLU A 186 10.26 -8.95 22.19
CA GLU A 186 9.52 -9.16 23.43
C GLU A 186 9.78 -8.01 24.43
N LEU A 187 8.74 -7.24 24.73
CA LEU A 187 8.77 -6.20 25.75
C LEU A 187 8.63 -6.83 27.14
N SER A 188 9.67 -6.71 27.95
CA SER A 188 9.70 -7.22 29.32
C SER A 188 9.13 -6.22 30.34
N SER A 189 9.02 -4.94 29.98
CA SER A 189 8.65 -3.85 30.88
C SER A 189 8.17 -2.59 30.14
N GLU A 190 7.53 -1.69 30.89
CA GLU A 190 7.16 -0.34 30.43
C GLU A 190 8.40 0.49 30.02
N ASP A 191 9.55 0.25 30.66
CA ASP A 191 10.81 0.92 30.31
C ASP A 191 11.30 0.53 28.90
N ASP A 192 10.99 -0.69 28.43
CA ASP A 192 11.32 -1.14 27.08
C ASP A 192 10.51 -0.35 26.05
N LEU A 193 9.18 -0.23 26.26
CA LEU A 193 8.32 0.58 25.40
C LEU A 193 8.72 2.06 25.40
N GLU A 194 9.05 2.63 26.55
CA GLU A 194 9.46 4.03 26.63
C GLU A 194 10.76 4.27 25.84
N SER A 195 11.68 3.30 25.83
CA SER A 195 12.91 3.37 25.03
C SER A 195 12.62 3.34 23.52
N PHE A 196 11.61 2.58 23.10
CA PHE A 196 11.13 2.56 21.72
C PHE A 196 10.49 3.89 21.32
N LYS A 197 9.60 4.41 22.19
CA LYS A 197 8.93 5.70 22.00
C LYS A 197 9.92 6.85 21.93
N GLU A 198 11.01 6.82 22.69
CA GLU A 198 12.06 7.85 22.64
C GLU A 198 12.66 7.99 21.23
N VAL A 199 12.70 6.91 20.45
CA VAL A 199 13.17 6.91 19.07
C VAL A 199 12.04 7.30 18.12
N PHE A 200 10.90 6.60 18.16
CA PHE A 200 9.93 6.63 17.06
C PHE A 200 8.72 7.55 17.27
N SER A 201 8.48 8.08 18.48
CA SER A 201 7.35 9.00 18.71
C SER A 201 7.48 10.34 17.97
N VAL A 202 8.68 10.66 17.47
CA VAL A 202 8.92 11.87 16.65
C VAL A 202 8.42 11.72 15.22
N ILE A 203 8.23 10.48 14.73
CA ILE A 203 7.72 10.18 13.38
C ILE A 203 6.33 9.53 13.40
N SER A 204 5.90 8.98 14.54
CA SER A 204 4.55 8.43 14.74
C SER A 204 3.92 9.03 16.00
N PRO A 205 3.04 10.04 15.87
CA PRO A 205 2.37 10.67 17.00
C PRO A 205 1.55 9.70 17.84
N ASP A 206 0.95 8.68 17.21
CA ASP A 206 0.14 7.68 17.90
C ASP A 206 0.96 6.85 18.91
N LEU A 207 2.27 6.69 18.69
CA LEU A 207 3.16 6.08 19.68
C LEU A 207 3.32 6.93 20.94
N ALA A 208 3.26 8.26 20.84
CA ALA A 208 3.53 9.15 21.97
C ALA A 208 2.55 8.90 23.13
N ASP A 209 1.29 8.62 22.81
CA ASP A 209 0.22 8.35 23.76
C ASP A 209 0.02 6.86 24.06
N LEU A 210 0.73 5.96 23.37
CA LEU A 210 0.64 4.52 23.60
C LEU A 210 1.10 4.14 25.01
N ALA A 211 0.25 3.45 25.76
CA ALA A 211 0.54 2.90 27.08
C ALA A 211 0.93 1.42 26.97
N PHE A 212 1.82 0.96 27.86
CA PHE A 212 2.26 -0.45 27.87
C PHE A 212 1.10 -1.44 28.03
N GLU A 213 0.10 -1.09 28.84
CA GLU A 213 -1.12 -1.88 29.02
C GLU A 213 -2.06 -1.92 27.81
N ASP A 214 -1.91 -1.00 26.84
CA ASP A 214 -2.70 -0.97 25.62
C ASP A 214 -2.16 -1.94 24.55
N ILE A 215 -0.93 -2.45 24.68
CA ILE A 215 -0.36 -3.46 23.78
C ILE A 215 -0.94 -4.83 24.11
N LEU A 216 -1.37 -5.56 23.09
CA LEU A 216 -1.89 -6.92 23.22
C LEU A 216 -0.83 -7.83 23.84
N GLU A 217 -1.29 -8.72 24.72
CA GLU A 217 -0.45 -9.73 25.34
C GLU A 217 -0.68 -11.07 24.62
N ASP A 218 0.33 -11.55 23.91
CA ASP A 218 0.38 -12.88 23.28
C ASP A 218 1.24 -13.83 24.11
N ASP A 219 0.67 -14.97 24.51
CA ASP A 219 1.28 -15.96 25.41
C ASP A 219 1.95 -15.41 26.69
N GLY A 220 1.47 -14.26 27.19
CA GLY A 220 1.97 -13.61 28.40
C GLY A 220 3.07 -12.57 28.16
N VAL A 221 3.34 -12.23 26.89
CA VAL A 221 4.37 -11.28 26.46
C VAL A 221 3.75 -10.24 25.54
N ARG A 222 4.26 -9.01 25.58
CA ARG A 222 3.90 -7.95 24.63
C ARG A 222 5.00 -7.86 23.60
N ILE A 223 4.65 -7.73 22.32
CA ILE A 223 5.60 -7.79 21.22
C ILE A 223 5.48 -6.56 20.33
N ILE A 224 6.61 -6.14 19.78
CA ILE A 224 6.67 -5.26 18.61
C ILE A 224 7.23 -6.12 17.49
N ARG A 225 6.51 -6.20 16.37
CA ARG A 225 6.96 -6.89 15.16
C ARG A 225 7.69 -5.90 14.28
N VAL A 226 8.76 -6.37 13.63
CA VAL A 226 9.39 -5.68 12.51
C VAL A 226 9.35 -6.62 11.32
N GLN A 227 8.85 -6.14 10.19
CA GLN A 227 8.64 -6.91 8.99
C GLN A 227 9.37 -6.21 7.85
N PHE A 228 10.23 -6.94 7.15
CA PHE A 228 10.91 -6.47 5.95
C PHE A 228 10.30 -7.17 4.74
N GLU A 229 9.60 -6.40 3.91
CA GLU A 229 8.94 -6.84 2.68
C GLU A 229 9.69 -6.27 1.48
N TYR A 230 9.11 -6.33 0.28
CA TYR A 230 9.74 -5.69 -0.88
C TYR A 230 9.70 -4.18 -0.75
N GLY A 231 10.87 -3.54 -0.74
CA GLY A 231 10.98 -2.08 -0.73
C GLY A 231 10.54 -1.40 0.57
N GLU A 232 9.84 -2.09 1.47
CA GLU A 232 9.24 -1.53 2.68
C GLU A 232 9.59 -2.32 3.95
N MET A 233 9.78 -1.58 5.04
CA MET A 233 9.83 -2.11 6.40
C MET A 233 8.67 -1.54 7.21
N LYS A 234 8.01 -2.40 7.98
CA LYS A 234 6.95 -2.03 8.92
C LYS A 234 7.31 -2.41 10.35
N PHE A 235 7.16 -1.48 11.29
CA PHE A 235 6.96 -1.80 12.70
C PHE A 235 5.48 -1.95 13.00
N GLU A 236 5.07 -3.08 13.59
CA GLU A 236 3.69 -3.34 13.96
C GLU A 236 3.54 -3.54 15.47
N ILE A 237 2.55 -2.86 16.05
CA ILE A 237 2.15 -3.01 17.45
C ILE A 237 0.65 -3.32 17.51
N GLU A 238 0.33 -4.57 17.85
CA GLU A 238 -1.03 -5.01 18.07
C GLU A 238 -1.56 -4.49 19.42
N LEU A 239 -2.75 -3.90 19.42
CA LEU A 239 -3.36 -3.28 20.60
C LEU A 239 -4.40 -4.21 21.22
N ALA A 240 -4.55 -4.20 22.54
CA ALA A 240 -5.61 -4.91 23.26
C ALA A 240 -7.03 -4.35 23.01
N LYS A 241 -7.18 -3.47 22.01
CA LYS A 241 -8.44 -2.86 21.59
C LYS A 241 -8.91 -3.61 20.37
N GLU A 242 -10.14 -4.10 20.46
CA GLU A 242 -10.77 -4.81 19.37
C GLU A 242 -11.53 -3.83 18.45
N GLU A 243 -11.48 -4.10 17.16
CA GLU A 243 -12.38 -3.54 16.15
C GLU A 243 -13.19 -4.65 15.48
N ILE A 244 -14.29 -4.26 14.84
CA ILE A 244 -15.14 -5.21 14.13
C ILE A 244 -14.70 -5.19 12.68
N VAL A 245 -14.13 -6.29 12.24
CA VAL A 245 -13.75 -6.56 10.86
C VAL A 245 -14.75 -7.55 10.28
N CYS A 246 -14.95 -7.56 8.97
CA CYS A 246 -15.94 -8.43 8.34
C CYS A 246 -15.22 -9.29 7.29
N GLU A 247 -15.06 -10.58 7.59
CA GLU A 247 -14.52 -11.57 6.65
C GLU A 247 -15.59 -12.64 6.33
N GLU A 248 -15.68 -13.07 5.07
CA GLU A 248 -16.47 -14.24 4.62
C GLU A 248 -17.95 -14.32 5.08
N GLY A 249 -18.59 -13.19 5.38
CA GLY A 249 -19.98 -13.14 5.84
C GLY A 249 -20.20 -13.48 7.31
N GLU A 250 -19.14 -13.42 8.11
CA GLU A 250 -19.20 -13.35 9.56
C GLU A 250 -18.54 -12.04 10.03
N SER A 251 -19.07 -11.42 11.09
CA SER A 251 -18.40 -10.29 11.73
C SER A 251 -17.32 -10.88 12.64
N GLU A 252 -16.07 -10.59 12.32
CA GLU A 252 -14.89 -10.92 13.09
C GLU A 252 -14.58 -9.77 14.05
N ILE A 253 -13.86 -10.09 15.11
CA ILE A 253 -13.38 -9.13 16.09
C ILE A 253 -11.87 -9.26 16.04
N GLU A 254 -11.21 -8.27 15.46
CA GLU A 254 -9.75 -8.24 15.32
C GLU A 254 -9.15 -7.16 16.20
N ASN A 255 -7.88 -7.30 16.52
CA ASN A 255 -7.18 -6.31 17.31
C ASN A 255 -6.73 -5.16 16.42
N LYS A 256 -6.92 -3.94 16.88
CA LYS A 256 -6.40 -2.76 16.20
C LYS A 256 -4.87 -2.81 16.17
N GLN A 257 -4.25 -2.44 15.05
CA GLN A 257 -2.80 -2.29 14.92
C GLN A 257 -2.37 -0.81 14.90
N LEU A 258 -1.13 -0.56 15.29
CA LEU A 258 -0.39 0.68 15.06
C LEU A 258 0.84 0.35 14.25
N GLU A 259 1.04 1.08 13.15
CA GLU A 259 2.07 0.80 12.17
C GLU A 259 2.99 2.01 11.96
N ILE A 260 4.26 1.72 11.67
CA ILE A 260 5.23 2.68 11.17
C ILE A 260 5.89 2.05 9.96
N GLU A 261 5.62 2.61 8.80
CA GLU A 261 6.09 2.14 7.50
C GLU A 261 7.18 3.08 6.99
N ALA A 262 8.17 2.50 6.32
CA ALA A 262 9.23 3.22 5.66
C ALA A 262 9.84 2.36 4.56
N GLU A 263 10.21 2.99 3.45
CA GLU A 263 11.12 2.38 2.49
C GLU A 263 12.45 2.06 3.18
N TYR A 264 13.11 0.95 2.80
CA TYR A 264 14.42 0.61 3.38
C TYR A 264 15.50 0.35 2.33
N ASP A 265 16.72 0.74 2.69
CA ASP A 265 17.95 0.35 2.03
C ASP A 265 18.89 -0.29 3.06
N ALA A 266 19.24 -1.56 2.85
CA ALA A 266 20.08 -2.32 3.73
C ALA A 266 21.24 -2.97 2.98
N GLU A 267 22.46 -2.51 3.26
CA GLU A 267 23.68 -3.03 2.63
C GLU A 267 24.82 -3.07 3.66
N ASP A 268 25.58 -4.17 3.67
CA ASP A 268 26.82 -4.30 4.46
C ASP A 268 26.68 -3.97 5.97
N GLY A 269 25.49 -4.20 6.56
CA GLY A 269 25.21 -3.92 7.98
C GLY A 269 24.78 -2.47 8.28
N GLU A 270 24.62 -1.63 7.26
CA GLU A 270 24.00 -0.32 7.34
C GLU A 270 22.51 -0.43 6.97
N LEU A 271 21.64 0.32 7.67
CA LEU A 271 20.20 0.39 7.39
C LEU A 271 19.77 1.84 7.33
N ILE A 272 19.16 2.24 6.23
CA ILE A 272 18.52 3.53 6.03
C ILE A 272 17.03 3.26 5.87
N LEU A 273 16.18 4.02 6.57
CA LEU A 273 14.73 3.98 6.42
C LEU A 273 14.25 5.36 6.00
N GLU A 274 13.48 5.45 4.92
CA GLU A 274 12.92 6.69 4.40
C GLU A 274 11.39 6.59 4.43
N GLY A 275 10.71 7.56 5.04
CA GLY A 275 9.25 7.51 5.15
C GLY A 275 8.66 8.90 5.31
N SER A 276 7.33 8.97 5.24
CA SER A 276 6.60 10.23 5.40
C SER A 276 5.44 10.06 6.36
N HIS A 277 5.06 11.13 7.06
CA HIS A 277 3.89 11.15 7.92
C HIS A 277 3.11 12.45 7.80
N ILE A 278 1.80 12.32 7.53
CA ILE A 278 0.89 13.46 7.44
C ILE A 278 0.48 13.92 8.84
N ILE A 279 0.84 15.14 9.19
CA ILE A 279 0.44 15.78 10.44
C ILE A 279 -0.90 16.50 10.22
N LEU A 280 -1.93 16.04 10.91
CA LEU A 280 -3.28 16.63 10.84
C LEU A 280 -3.49 17.68 11.95
N ASN A 281 -4.20 18.76 11.61
CA ASN A 281 -4.61 19.74 12.61
C ASN A 281 -5.70 19.17 13.52
N GLU A 282 -5.47 19.18 14.83
CA GLU A 282 -6.41 18.65 15.84
C GLU A 282 -7.82 19.29 15.82
N GLY A 283 -7.97 20.48 15.21
CA GLY A 283 -9.21 21.25 15.23
C GLY A 283 -10.21 20.95 14.12
N ASP A 284 -9.71 20.67 12.91
CA ASP A 284 -10.53 20.48 11.70
C ASP A 284 -10.16 19.23 10.89
N GLY A 285 -9.08 18.53 11.25
CA GLY A 285 -8.59 17.35 10.54
C GLY A 285 -8.02 17.67 9.16
N GLU A 286 -7.77 18.94 8.85
CA GLU A 286 -7.04 19.33 7.65
C GLU A 286 -5.54 19.03 7.84
N ILE A 287 -4.83 18.74 6.74
CA ILE A 287 -3.39 18.54 6.75
C ILE A 287 -2.71 19.85 7.20
N GLU A 288 -2.00 19.80 8.32
CA GLU A 288 -1.22 20.90 8.87
C GLU A 288 0.19 20.92 8.27
N ASP A 289 0.81 19.74 8.19
CA ASP A 289 2.17 19.56 7.69
C ASP A 289 2.37 18.12 7.18
N GLU A 290 3.49 17.89 6.51
CA GLU A 290 4.00 16.56 6.13
C GLU A 290 5.43 16.45 6.67
N LEU A 291 5.73 15.34 7.32
CA LEU A 291 7.05 15.06 7.87
C LEU A 291 7.69 13.94 7.05
N ASP A 292 8.59 14.33 6.15
CA ASP A 292 9.50 13.39 5.49
C ASP A 292 10.69 13.12 6.40
N PHE A 293 10.96 11.85 6.70
CA PHE A 293 11.99 11.46 7.64
C PHE A 293 12.95 10.41 7.07
N MET A 294 14.21 10.49 7.52
CA MET A 294 15.23 9.47 7.28
C MET A 294 15.79 8.95 8.61
N VAL A 295 15.64 7.65 8.86
CA VAL A 295 16.25 6.95 10.00
C VAL A 295 17.56 6.31 9.55
N ILE A 296 18.62 6.50 10.33
CA ILE A 296 19.92 5.87 10.08
C ILE A 296 20.26 4.93 11.24
N ALA A 297 20.45 3.66 10.89
CA ALA A 297 20.74 2.58 11.79
C ALA A 297 21.87 1.68 11.24
N VAL A 298 22.36 0.80 12.10
CA VAL A 298 23.18 -0.36 11.70
C VAL A 298 22.55 -1.61 12.25
N TYR A 299 22.70 -2.73 11.55
CA TYR A 299 22.17 -4.02 11.95
C TYR A 299 23.27 -5.08 12.07
N GLU A 300 23.07 -6.02 12.98
CA GLU A 300 23.91 -7.21 13.13
C GLU A 300 23.00 -8.44 13.26
N ILE A 301 23.20 -9.42 12.39
CA ILE A 301 22.47 -10.69 12.41
C ILE A 301 23.30 -11.73 13.16
N ASN A 302 22.65 -12.47 14.04
CA ASN A 302 23.20 -13.64 14.70
C ASN A 302 22.46 -14.90 14.23
N GLU A 303 23.10 -15.64 13.32
CA GLU A 303 22.58 -16.89 12.76
C GLU A 303 22.37 -18.00 13.82
N GLU A 304 23.10 -17.98 14.95
CA GLU A 304 23.02 -19.07 15.94
C GLU A 304 21.72 -19.03 16.76
N ASP A 305 21.24 -17.83 17.07
CA ASP A 305 20.00 -17.61 17.82
C ASP A 305 18.89 -16.98 16.98
N GLN A 306 19.11 -16.85 15.67
CA GLN A 306 18.17 -16.26 14.72
C GLN A 306 17.68 -14.90 15.22
N SER A 307 18.61 -14.01 15.57
CA SER A 307 18.28 -12.66 16.02
C SER A 307 18.90 -11.59 15.15
N ILE A 308 18.23 -10.44 15.07
CA ILE A 308 18.73 -9.22 14.44
C ILE A 308 18.78 -8.11 15.48
N THR A 309 19.91 -7.42 15.57
CA THR A 309 20.10 -6.30 16.48
C THR A 309 20.23 -5.00 15.69
N PHE A 310 19.26 -4.11 15.83
CA PHE A 310 19.31 -2.77 15.28
C PHE A 310 19.91 -1.80 16.29
N THR A 311 20.83 -0.96 15.82
CA THR A 311 21.37 0.17 16.55
C THR A 311 20.97 1.45 15.83
N PHE A 312 19.88 2.07 16.28
CA PHE A 312 19.40 3.35 15.75
C PHE A 312 20.29 4.49 16.23
N GLN A 313 20.71 5.35 15.29
CA GLN A 313 21.70 6.39 15.53
C GLN A 313 21.09 7.79 15.45
N LYS A 314 20.24 8.03 14.44
CA LYS A 314 19.61 9.33 14.22
C LYS A 314 18.36 9.22 13.36
N ILE A 315 17.48 10.21 13.52
CA ILE A 315 16.34 10.47 12.64
C ILE A 315 16.47 11.92 12.17
N ILE A 316 16.35 12.14 10.86
CA ILE A 316 16.49 13.43 10.19
C ILE A 316 15.14 13.79 9.56
N ASP A 317 14.76 15.06 9.63
CA ASP A 317 13.66 15.63 8.86
C ASP A 317 14.20 16.07 7.50
N GLU A 318 13.72 15.47 6.40
CA GLU A 318 14.24 15.74 5.05
C GLU A 318 13.77 17.09 4.51
N ASP A 319 12.63 17.59 5.00
CA ASP A 319 11.88 18.68 4.40
C ASP A 319 12.06 20.01 5.14
N ASN A 320 12.23 19.98 6.47
CA ASN A 320 12.29 21.18 7.31
C ASN A 320 13.68 21.45 7.93
N TYR A 321 14.48 22.18 7.15
CA TYR A 321 15.54 23.17 7.52
C TYR A 321 16.98 22.69 7.88
N GLU A 322 17.95 23.48 7.36
CA GLU A 322 19.42 23.44 7.50
C GLU A 322 20.09 22.05 7.64
N GLU A 323 20.67 21.53 6.54
CA GLU A 323 21.63 20.40 6.46
C GLU A 323 22.14 19.88 7.83
N GLY A 324 21.40 18.94 8.44
CA GLY A 324 21.76 18.29 9.71
C GLY A 324 20.93 18.61 10.97
N ASP A 325 19.71 19.17 10.86
CA ASP A 325 18.78 19.18 12.01
C ASP A 325 18.21 17.75 12.23
N GLU A 326 18.49 17.21 13.42
CA GLU A 326 18.18 15.82 13.81
C GLU A 326 16.94 15.81 14.72
N LEU A 327 15.86 15.12 14.32
CA LEU A 327 14.66 14.87 15.15
C LEU A 327 15.02 14.00 16.36
N PHE A 328 15.96 13.09 16.16
CA PHE A 328 16.54 12.24 17.19
C PHE A 328 18.03 12.06 16.94
N SER A 329 18.83 12.13 18.02
CA SER A 329 20.26 11.78 17.99
C SER A 329 20.68 11.18 19.33
N ALA A 330 20.57 9.86 19.41
CA ALA A 330 21.16 9.04 20.45
C ALA A 330 21.39 7.62 19.91
N THR A 331 22.03 6.77 20.71
CA THR A 331 22.19 5.35 20.36
C THR A 331 21.16 4.54 21.14
N SER A 332 20.21 3.96 20.42
CA SER A 332 19.23 3.00 20.95
C SER A 332 19.43 1.65 20.29
N VAL A 333 19.35 0.58 21.09
CA VAL A 333 19.63 -0.78 20.61
C VAL A 333 18.43 -1.66 20.94
N PHE A 334 17.94 -2.36 19.92
CA PHE A 334 16.83 -3.30 20.04
C PHE A 334 17.23 -4.61 19.36
N THR A 335 16.93 -5.72 20.01
CA THR A 335 17.22 -7.06 19.48
C THR A 335 15.91 -7.79 19.27
N PHE A 336 15.66 -8.15 18.02
CA PHE A 336 14.50 -8.91 17.58
C PHE A 336 14.94 -10.34 17.30
N VAL A 337 14.04 -11.30 17.49
CA VAL A 337 14.24 -12.72 17.20
C VAL A 337 13.32 -13.08 16.05
N LYS A 338 13.76 -13.97 15.15
CA LYS A 338 12.95 -14.46 14.04
C LYS A 338 11.67 -15.09 14.60
N ASP A 339 10.52 -14.69 14.05
CA ASP A 339 9.22 -15.23 14.45
C ASP A 339 9.01 -16.68 14.01
#